data_AF-A0A438G6F3-F1
#
_entry.id   AF-A0A438G6F3-F1
#
_cell.length_a   1.000
_cell.length_b   1.000
_cell.length_c   1.000
_cell.angle_alpha   90.00
_cell.angle_beta   90.00
_cell.angle_gamma   90.00
#
_symmetry.space_group_name_H-M   'P 1'
#
loop_
_entity.id
_entity.type
_entity.pdbx_description
1 polymer ?
#
loop_
_entity_poly.entity_id
_entity_poly.type
_entity_poly.pdbx_seq_one_letter_code
_entity_poly.pdbx_strand_id
1 'polypeptide(L)'
;MHLDCPPAFLSLFLPYFDVVVLNTGHHWNRGKLRENQWEMYVNGRPNEDRKVADMGHVKDFAICSIDKLLDSQLALHPKLKAFFRTISPRNFQNGEWNIGGSCDSITPLTRMSEVGGEE
;
A
#
# COMPACT_ATOMS: atom_id res chain seq x y z
N MET A 1 9.66 -9.12 4.06
CA MET A 1 8.29 -8.55 4.15
C MET A 1 7.31 -9.70 4.24
N HIS A 2 6.57 -9.81 5.33
CA HIS A 2 5.47 -10.76 5.41
C HIS A 2 4.23 -10.15 4.76
N LEU A 3 3.59 -10.89 3.86
CA LEU A 3 2.42 -10.41 3.13
C LEU A 3 1.12 -10.73 3.85
N ASP A 4 1.14 -11.74 4.71
CA ASP A 4 -0.02 -12.32 5.39
C ASP A 4 -0.16 -11.87 6.85
N CYS A 5 0.75 -11.03 7.34
CA CYS A 5 0.66 -10.46 8.68
C CYS A 5 0.98 -8.96 8.70
N PRO A 6 0.35 -8.20 9.61
CA PRO A 6 0.68 -6.81 9.84
C PRO A 6 2.09 -6.66 10.40
N PRO A 7 2.69 -5.47 10.25
CA PRO A 7 3.89 -5.14 11.00
C PRO A 7 3.60 -5.24 12.50
N ALA A 8 4.59 -5.71 13.28
CA ALA A 8 4.46 -5.92 14.72
C ALA A 8 3.91 -4.70 15.47
N PHE A 9 4.29 -3.49 15.04
CA PHE A 9 3.74 -2.25 15.57
C PHE A 9 2.21 -2.21 15.51
N LEU A 10 1.62 -2.49 14.35
CA LEU A 10 0.18 -2.44 14.18
C LEU A 10 -0.50 -3.49 15.07
N SER A 11 0.02 -4.72 15.14
CA SER A 11 -0.53 -5.77 16.01
C SER A 11 -0.47 -5.42 17.50
N LEU A 12 0.65 -4.87 17.96
CA LEU A 12 0.87 -4.60 19.38
C LEU A 12 0.06 -3.40 19.86
N PHE A 13 -0.11 -2.40 18.99
CA PHE A 13 -0.69 -1.11 19.38
C PHE A 13 -2.14 -0.92 18.92
N LEU A 14 -2.70 -1.82 18.11
CA LEU A 14 -4.09 -1.73 17.63
C LEU A 14 -5.12 -1.45 18.75
N PRO A 15 -5.07 -2.13 19.93
CA PRO A 15 -6.04 -1.91 21.00
C PRO A 15 -6.04 -0.50 21.60
N TYR A 16 -4.98 0.27 21.36
CA TYR A 16 -4.78 1.61 21.92
C TYR A 16 -5.22 2.73 20.97
N PHE A 17 -5.67 2.39 19.76
CA PHE A 17 -6.18 3.35 18.79
C PHE A 17 -7.70 3.32 18.74
N ASP A 18 -8.32 4.49 18.79
CA ASP A 18 -9.74 4.64 18.43
C ASP A 18 -9.92 4.70 16.90
N VAL A 19 -8.91 5.18 16.17
CA VAL A 19 -8.95 5.31 14.70
C VAL A 19 -7.62 4.88 14.09
N VAL A 20 -7.69 4.04 13.07
CA VAL A 20 -6.54 3.63 12.24
C VAL A 20 -6.85 3.96 10.79
N VAL A 21 -5.93 4.67 10.13
CA VAL A 21 -6.01 4.96 8.69
C VAL A 21 -4.81 4.32 8.02
N LEU A 22 -5.06 3.30 7.20
CA LEU A 22 -4.04 2.59 6.43
C LEU A 22 -3.98 3.08 5.00
N ASN A 23 -2.78 3.01 4.41
CA ASN A 23 -2.57 3.26 3.00
C ASN A 23 -1.44 2.39 2.46
N THR A 24 -1.51 2.09 1.17
CA THR A 24 -0.36 1.53 0.45
C THR A 24 -0.47 1.87 -1.05
N GLY A 25 0.55 1.51 -1.83
CA GLY A 25 0.54 1.72 -3.29
C GLY A 25 1.93 1.96 -3.86
N HIS A 26 2.49 3.15 -3.62
CA HIS A 26 3.77 3.59 -4.21
C HIS A 26 4.99 2.71 -3.91
N HIS A 27 4.91 1.86 -2.88
CA HIS A 27 5.98 0.91 -2.54
C HIS A 27 5.89 -0.41 -3.32
N TRP A 28 4.76 -0.73 -3.94
CA TRP A 28 4.54 -1.96 -4.70
C TRP A 28 5.02 -1.81 -6.14
N ASN A 29 6.34 -1.70 -6.34
CA ASN A 29 6.93 -1.70 -7.66
C ASN A 29 8.19 -2.57 -7.69
N ARG A 30 8.43 -3.21 -8.84
CA ARG A 30 9.54 -4.16 -9.03
C ARG A 30 10.91 -3.55 -8.78
N GLY A 31 11.12 -2.30 -9.19
CA GLY A 31 12.39 -1.59 -8.99
C GLY A 31 12.74 -1.47 -7.51
N LYS A 32 11.87 -0.85 -6.71
CA LYS A 32 12.08 -0.66 -5.27
C LYS A 32 12.24 -1.99 -4.53
N LEU A 33 11.43 -3.00 -4.86
CA LEU A 33 11.54 -4.30 -4.19
C LEU A 33 12.89 -4.99 -4.47
N ARG A 34 13.43 -4.86 -5.69
CA ARG A 34 14.76 -5.37 -6.04
C ARG A 34 15.89 -4.55 -5.40
N GLU A 35 15.82 -3.23 -5.50
CA GLU A 35 16.83 -2.31 -4.94
C GLU A 35 16.94 -2.45 -3.42
N ASN A 36 15.81 -2.61 -2.73
CA ASN A 36 15.79 -2.81 -1.29
C ASN A 36 16.02 -4.27 -0.87
N GLN A 37 16.26 -5.19 -1.82
CA GLN A 37 16.45 -6.63 -1.56
C GLN A 37 15.34 -7.23 -0.69
N TRP A 38 14.10 -6.81 -0.92
CA TRP A 38 12.98 -7.24 -0.11
C TRP A 38 12.51 -8.62 -0.55
N GLU A 39 12.72 -9.59 0.33
CA GLU A 39 12.12 -10.92 0.21
C GLU A 39 10.70 -10.94 0.75
N MET A 40 9.80 -11.64 0.07
CA MET A 40 8.41 -11.78 0.48
C MET A 40 8.20 -13.11 1.19
N TYR A 41 7.42 -13.09 2.26
CA TYR A 41 7.12 -14.26 3.08
C TYR A 41 5.61 -14.45 3.21
N VAL A 42 5.19 -15.71 3.20
CA VAL A 42 3.82 -16.16 3.47
C VAL A 42 3.91 -17.37 4.39
N ASN A 43 3.11 -17.40 5.46
CA ASN A 43 3.14 -18.44 6.51
C ASN A 43 4.55 -18.66 7.10
N GLY A 44 5.32 -17.58 7.24
CA GLY A 44 6.69 -17.64 7.80
C GLY A 44 7.74 -18.26 6.88
N ARG A 45 7.42 -18.56 5.61
CA ARG A 45 8.37 -19.10 4.63
C ARG A 45 8.53 -18.15 3.45
N PRO A 46 9.68 -18.15 2.76
CA PRO A 46 9.85 -17.41 1.53
C PRO A 46 8.71 -17.74 0.55
N ASN A 47 8.16 -16.73 -0.09
CA ASN A 47 7.12 -16.93 -1.08
C ASN A 47 7.71 -17.57 -2.35
N GLU A 48 7.41 -18.84 -2.58
CA GLU A 48 7.89 -19.62 -3.73
C GLU A 48 6.99 -19.47 -4.97
N ASP A 49 5.81 -18.86 -4.83
CA ASP A 49 4.86 -18.74 -5.92
C ASP A 49 5.29 -17.66 -6.93
N ARG A 50 5.74 -18.11 -8.11
CA ARG A 50 6.14 -17.26 -9.22
C ARG A 50 4.96 -16.50 -9.87
N LYS A 51 3.69 -16.85 -9.58
CA LYS A 51 2.52 -16.02 -9.98
C LYS A 51 2.44 -14.70 -9.22
N VAL A 52 3.14 -14.61 -8.09
CA VAL A 52 3.41 -13.38 -7.32
C VAL A 52 4.48 -12.51 -8.02
N ALA A 53 4.90 -12.86 -9.25
CA ALA A 53 5.68 -11.97 -10.10
C ALA A 53 4.90 -10.72 -10.52
N ASP A 54 3.56 -10.79 -10.57
CA ASP A 54 2.72 -9.63 -10.80
C ASP A 54 2.53 -8.82 -9.50
N MET A 55 3.06 -7.60 -9.50
CA MET A 55 3.03 -6.69 -8.35
C MET A 55 1.61 -6.34 -7.91
N GLY A 56 0.65 -6.34 -8.84
CA GLY A 56 -0.76 -6.12 -8.52
C GLY A 56 -1.27 -7.19 -7.56
N HIS A 57 -1.13 -8.46 -7.92
CA HIS A 57 -1.59 -9.58 -7.10
C HIS A 57 -0.92 -9.64 -5.73
N VAL A 58 0.38 -9.33 -5.63
CA VAL A 58 1.08 -9.31 -4.33
C VAL A 58 0.47 -8.28 -3.39
N LYS A 59 0.28 -7.06 -3.92
CA LYS A 59 -0.31 -5.94 -3.18
C LYS A 59 -1.71 -6.30 -2.74
N ASP A 60 -2.52 -6.85 -3.64
CA ASP A 60 -3.91 -7.20 -3.34
C ASP A 60 -3.99 -8.31 -2.29
N PHE A 61 -3.12 -9.31 -2.36
CA PHE A 61 -3.00 -10.35 -1.35
C PHE A 61 -2.64 -9.76 0.03
N ALA A 62 -1.68 -8.84 0.08
CA ALA A 62 -1.29 -8.20 1.33
C ALA A 62 -2.42 -7.35 1.92
N ILE A 63 -3.12 -6.57 1.09
CA ILE A 63 -4.28 -5.79 1.53
C ILE A 63 -5.37 -6.71 2.08
N CYS A 64 -5.74 -7.77 1.35
CA CYS A 64 -6.76 -8.73 1.78
C CYS A 64 -6.40 -9.41 3.11
N SER A 65 -5.11 -9.66 3.35
CA SER A 65 -4.65 -10.32 4.57
C SER A 65 -4.77 -9.38 5.78
N ILE A 66 -4.39 -8.11 5.62
CA ILE A 66 -4.53 -7.08 6.66
C ILE A 66 -6.00 -6.77 6.95
N ASP A 67 -6.84 -6.72 5.91
CA ASP A 67 -8.29 -6.50 6.02
C ASP A 67 -8.95 -7.56 6.90
N LYS A 68 -8.72 -8.85 6.61
CA LYS A 68 -9.21 -9.97 7.41
C LYS A 68 -8.76 -9.91 8.87
N LEU A 69 -7.50 -9.50 9.11
CA LEU A 69 -7.03 -9.33 10.47
C LEU A 69 -7.78 -8.19 11.17
N LEU A 70 -7.86 -7.01 10.56
CA LEU A 70 -8.53 -5.85 11.16
C LEU A 70 -9.99 -6.18 11.48
N ASP A 71 -10.70 -6.83 10.57
CA ASP A 71 -12.07 -7.31 10.80
C ASP A 71 -12.18 -8.18 12.06
N SER A 72 -11.22 -9.09 12.29
CA SER A 72 -11.19 -9.91 13.50
C SER A 72 -10.99 -9.08 14.79
N GLN A 73 -10.32 -7.93 14.68
CA GLN A 73 -10.02 -7.06 15.82
C GLN A 73 -11.13 -6.06 16.12
N LEU A 74 -11.91 -5.64 15.11
CA LEU A 74 -13.03 -4.71 15.29
C LEU A 74 -14.10 -5.27 16.24
N ALA A 75 -14.32 -6.59 16.23
CA ALA A 75 -15.22 -7.26 17.16
C ALA A 75 -14.73 -7.19 18.63
N LEU A 76 -13.41 -7.15 18.84
CA LEU A 76 -12.77 -7.11 20.16
C LEU A 76 -12.61 -5.68 20.69
N HIS A 77 -12.63 -4.69 19.80
CA HIS A 77 -12.37 -3.28 20.12
C HIS A 77 -13.50 -2.39 19.57
N PRO A 78 -14.63 -2.24 20.28
CA PRO A 78 -15.83 -1.56 19.76
C PRO A 78 -15.63 -0.08 19.38
N LYS A 79 -14.61 0.57 19.97
CA LYS A 79 -14.24 1.97 19.68
C LYS A 79 -13.39 2.12 18.43
N LEU A 80 -12.66 1.07 18.04
CA LEU A 80 -11.76 1.09 16.90
C LEU A 80 -12.55 1.30 15.60
N LYS A 81 -12.09 2.26 14.79
CA LYS A 81 -12.53 2.49 13.41
C LYS A 81 -11.35 2.36 12.48
N ALA A 82 -11.47 1.50 11.48
CA ALA A 82 -10.45 1.30 10.46
C ALA A 82 -10.89 1.94 9.15
N PHE A 83 -9.97 2.66 8.51
CA PHE A 83 -10.14 3.21 7.16
C PHE A 83 -8.97 2.79 6.30
N PHE A 84 -9.26 2.39 5.07
CA PHE A 84 -8.24 2.16 4.06
C PHE A 84 -8.39 3.22 2.97
N ARG A 85 -7.39 4.10 2.85
CA ARG A 85 -7.42 5.13 1.80
C ARG A 85 -6.83 4.57 0.51
N THR A 86 -7.34 5.06 -0.62
CA THR A 86 -6.82 4.75 -1.95
C THR A 86 -5.42 5.34 -2.16
N ILE A 87 -4.78 4.93 -3.26
CA ILE A 87 -3.45 5.41 -3.63
C ILE A 87 -3.45 6.93 -3.83
N SER A 88 -2.38 7.59 -3.39
CA SER A 88 -2.23 9.04 -3.63
C SER A 88 -1.83 9.27 -5.09
N PRO A 89 -2.48 10.18 -5.82
CA PRO A 89 -2.09 10.48 -7.19
C PRO A 89 -0.67 11.06 -7.25
N ARG A 90 0.02 10.82 -8.37
CA ARG A 90 1.25 11.52 -8.74
C ARG A 90 0.88 12.65 -9.68
N ASN A 91 1.42 13.84 -9.44
CA ASN A 91 1.15 15.03 -10.23
C ASN A 91 2.47 15.65 -10.68
N PHE A 92 3.13 15.01 -11.64
CA PHE A 92 4.32 15.56 -12.28
C PHE A 92 3.97 16.10 -13.67
N GLN A 93 4.63 17.19 -14.04
CA GLN A 93 4.56 17.78 -15.37
C GLN A 93 5.91 17.62 -16.07
N ASN A 94 5.88 17.38 -17.38
CA ASN A 94 7.06 17.28 -18.25
C ASN A 94 8.11 16.24 -17.80
N GLY A 95 7.66 15.17 -17.14
CA GLY A 95 8.52 14.08 -16.68
C GLY A 95 7.94 13.42 -15.44
N GLU A 96 8.71 12.52 -14.86
CA GLU A 96 8.40 11.84 -13.59
C GLU A 96 9.33 12.34 -12.47
N TRP A 97 9.07 11.88 -11.24
CA TRP A 97 9.83 12.20 -10.04
C TRP A 97 11.36 12.07 -10.17
N ASN A 98 11.86 11.19 -11.05
CA ASN A 98 13.28 10.88 -11.24
C ASN A 98 13.85 11.24 -12.63
N ILE A 99 13.06 11.79 -13.54
CA ILE A 99 13.49 12.11 -14.92
C ILE A 99 13.07 13.52 -15.34
N GLY A 100 13.26 14.49 -14.44
CA GLY A 100 13.12 15.91 -14.76
C GLY A 100 11.70 16.48 -14.69
N GLY A 101 10.73 15.75 -14.12
CA GLY A 101 9.39 16.28 -13.87
C GLY A 101 9.33 17.27 -12.70
N SER A 102 8.38 18.22 -12.72
CA SER A 102 8.11 19.15 -11.61
C SER A 102 6.67 19.05 -11.11
N CYS A 103 6.45 19.47 -9.85
CA CYS A 103 5.14 19.49 -9.19
C CYS A 103 4.83 20.85 -8.53
N ASP A 104 5.37 21.93 -9.10
CA ASP A 104 5.32 23.31 -8.59
C ASP A 104 4.05 24.09 -8.99
N SER A 105 3.08 23.43 -9.64
CA SER A 105 1.80 24.06 -9.97
C SER A 105 1.04 24.45 -8.71
N ILE A 106 0.72 25.74 -8.61
CA ILE A 106 -0.14 26.31 -7.56
C ILE A 106 -1.61 26.38 -7.96
N THR A 107 -1.92 26.07 -9.23
CA THR A 107 -3.29 26.09 -9.76
C THR A 107 -3.86 24.68 -9.69
N PRO A 108 -4.95 24.43 -8.93
CA PRO A 108 -5.63 23.15 -8.93
C PRO A 108 -6.16 22.80 -10.33
N LEU A 109 -6.12 21.53 -10.69
CA LEU A 109 -6.78 21.05 -11.91
C LEU A 109 -8.29 21.26 -11.78
N THR A 110 -8.84 22.20 -12.55
CA THR A 110 -10.25 22.63 -12.51
C THR A 110 -11.19 21.73 -13.30
N ARG A 111 -10.65 20.77 -14.05
CA ARG A 111 -11.42 19.80 -14.82
C ARG A 111 -10.70 18.45 -14.75
N MET A 112 -11.47 17.40 -14.51
CA MET A 112 -10.99 16.02 -14.51
C MET A 112 -10.62 15.63 -15.95
N SER A 113 -9.50 16.17 -16.43
CA SER A 113 -8.80 15.62 -17.59
C SER A 113 -8.23 14.29 -17.10
N GLU A 114 -8.61 13.19 -17.74
CA GLU A 114 -8.05 11.87 -17.44
C GLU A 114 -6.53 11.98 -17.41
N VAL A 115 -5.93 11.71 -16.25
CA VAL A 115 -4.52 11.35 -16.17
C VAL A 115 -4.48 9.99 -16.86
N GLY A 116 -3.94 9.95 -18.08
CA GLY A 116 -3.83 8.71 -18.85
C GLY A 116 -3.28 7.62 -17.94
N GLY A 117 -4.00 6.50 -17.86
CA GLY A 117 -3.58 5.36 -17.05
C GLY A 117 -2.20 4.91 -17.51
N GLU A 118 -1.24 4.92 -16.60
CA GLU A 118 0.06 4.27 -16.80
C GLU A 118 -0.07 2.82 -16.33
N GLU A 119 0.12 1.90 -17.28
CA GLU A 119 0.31 0.46 -17.06
C GLU A 119 1.68 0.16 -16.44
#